data_AF-A0A2G4T7B3-F1
#
_entry.id   AF-A0A2G4T7B3-F1
#
_cell.length_a   1.000
_cell.length_b   1.000
_cell.length_c   1.000
_cell.angle_alpha   90.00
_cell.angle_beta   90.00
_cell.angle_gamma   90.00
#
_symmetry.space_group_name_H-M   'P 1'
#
loop_
_entity.id
_entity.type
_entity.pdbx_description
1 polymer ?
#
loop_
_entity_poly.entity_id
_entity_poly.type
_entity_poly.pdbx_seq_one_letter_code
_entity_poly.pdbx_strand_id
1 'polypeptide(L)'
;KKPKRHSRKPTLKTKVVVRRLPPLLQEDVLMEAVKPWINEQTTDYSFFVPGKIPKSKGKENIFSRAYFHLKTMEAVIAFHQGFDGRPFTDSRGKYI
;
A
#
# COMPACT_ATOMS: atom_id res chain seq x y z
N LYS A 1 -8.85 -34.42 20.27
CA LYS A 1 -8.64 -34.49 18.79
C LYS A 1 -7.98 -33.20 18.33
N LYS A 2 -6.74 -33.22 17.82
CA LYS A 2 -6.07 -32.03 17.27
C LYS A 2 -6.63 -31.73 15.86
N PRO A 3 -6.97 -30.48 15.51
CA PRO A 3 -7.54 -30.18 14.19
C PRO A 3 -6.52 -30.41 13.09
N LYS A 4 -6.91 -31.18 12.06
CA LYS A 4 -6.09 -31.42 10.86
C LYS A 4 -5.92 -30.10 10.10
N ARG A 5 -4.67 -29.66 9.96
CA ARG A 5 -4.27 -28.47 9.20
C ARG A 5 -4.64 -28.70 7.73
N HIS A 6 -5.70 -28.06 7.24
CA HIS A 6 -6.05 -28.10 5.81
C HIS A 6 -4.88 -27.55 5.00
N SER A 7 -4.30 -28.37 4.12
CA SER A 7 -3.34 -27.91 3.12
C SER A 7 -4.09 -26.93 2.20
N ARG A 8 -3.81 -25.63 2.36
CA ARG A 8 -4.39 -24.61 1.47
C ARG A 8 -3.86 -24.89 0.06
N LYS A 9 -4.77 -25.07 -0.90
CA LYS A 9 -4.42 -25.11 -2.33
C LYS A 9 -3.58 -23.86 -2.64
N PRO A 10 -2.54 -23.94 -3.49
CA PRO A 10 -1.71 -22.79 -3.83
C PRO A 10 -2.56 -21.76 -4.59
N THR A 11 -3.12 -20.80 -3.87
CA THR A 11 -3.80 -19.65 -4.44
C THR A 11 -2.76 -18.59 -4.78
N LEU A 12 -2.86 -18.01 -5.98
CA LEU A 12 -2.02 -16.89 -6.38
C LEU A 12 -2.16 -15.74 -5.37
N LYS A 13 -1.03 -15.22 -4.90
CA LYS A 13 -0.99 -14.14 -3.91
C LYS A 13 -0.95 -12.80 -4.63
N THR A 14 -2.12 -12.21 -4.86
CA THR A 14 -2.24 -10.92 -5.58
C THR A 14 -2.55 -9.73 -4.67
N LYS A 15 -2.52 -9.94 -3.34
CA LYS A 15 -2.63 -8.84 -2.36
C LYS A 15 -1.30 -8.14 -2.21
N VAL A 16 -1.32 -6.82 -2.40
CA VAL A 16 -0.16 -5.94 -2.27
C VAL A 16 -0.39 -4.97 -1.12
N VAL A 17 0.67 -4.69 -0.36
CA VAL A 17 0.64 -3.69 0.69
C VAL A 17 1.77 -2.71 0.47
N VAL A 18 1.41 -1.44 0.32
CA VAL A 18 2.38 -0.34 0.31
C VAL A 18 2.56 0.14 1.75
N ARG A 19 3.79 0.05 2.25
CA ARG A 19 4.13 0.35 3.65
C ARG A 19 5.09 1.53 3.73
N ARG A 20 5.19 2.11 4.92
CA ARG A 20 6.09 3.25 5.22
C ARG A 20 5.79 4.46 4.33
N LEU A 21 4.52 4.64 3.98
CA LEU A 21 4.07 5.88 3.35
C LEU A 21 4.13 7.02 4.36
N PRO A 22 4.37 8.26 3.92
CA PRO A 22 4.37 9.40 4.81
C PRO A 22 3.13 9.51 5.69
N PRO A 23 3.31 9.94 6.95
CA PRO A 23 2.24 9.96 7.93
C PRO A 23 1.15 11.00 7.66
N LEU A 24 1.39 12.01 6.81
CA LEU A 24 0.41 13.02 6.42
C LEU A 24 -0.06 12.85 4.96
N LEU A 25 0.30 11.74 4.30
CA LEU A 25 -0.09 11.47 2.92
C LEU A 25 -1.61 11.40 2.82
N GLN A 26 -2.17 12.15 1.89
CA GLN A 26 -3.58 12.07 1.56
C GLN A 26 -3.85 10.90 0.60
N GLU A 27 -5.00 10.27 0.76
CA GLU A 27 -5.41 9.14 -0.08
C GLU A 27 -5.45 9.53 -1.56
N ASP A 28 -6.02 10.69 -1.90
CA ASP A 28 -6.15 11.14 -3.29
C ASP A 28 -4.80 11.28 -4.00
N VAL A 29 -3.80 11.84 -3.30
CA VAL A 29 -2.43 12.01 -3.82
C VAL A 29 -1.77 10.65 -4.08
N LEU A 30 -1.98 9.70 -3.17
CA LEU A 30 -1.51 8.32 -3.37
C LEU A 30 -2.19 7.70 -4.59
N MET A 31 -3.52 7.78 -4.67
CA MET A 31 -4.31 7.15 -5.73
C MET A 31 -3.95 7.72 -7.11
N GLU A 32 -3.69 9.02 -7.22
CA GLU A 32 -3.20 9.64 -8.45
C GLU A 32 -1.83 9.08 -8.87
N ALA A 33 -0.90 8.95 -7.93
CA ALA A 33 0.43 8.41 -8.20
C ALA A 33 0.41 6.93 -8.62
N VAL A 34 -0.51 6.14 -8.08
CA VAL A 34 -0.62 4.70 -8.41
C VAL A 34 -1.62 4.40 -9.53
N LYS A 35 -2.37 5.40 -10.02
CA LYS A 35 -3.41 5.30 -11.05
C LYS A 35 -3.00 4.52 -12.32
N PRO A 36 -1.74 4.60 -12.83
CA PRO A 36 -1.34 3.82 -13.99
C PRO A 36 -1.45 2.30 -13.79
N TRP A 37 -1.35 1.83 -12.55
CA TRP A 37 -1.38 0.40 -12.20
C TRP A 37 -2.64 0.00 -11.41
N ILE A 38 -3.17 0.92 -10.60
CA ILE A 38 -4.34 0.71 -9.73
C ILE A 38 -5.54 1.40 -10.36
N ASN A 39 -6.41 0.61 -11.00
CA ASN A 39 -7.66 1.07 -11.58
C ASN A 39 -8.72 -0.04 -11.51
N GLU A 40 -9.94 0.26 -11.95
CA GLU A 40 -11.08 -0.67 -11.91
C GLU A 40 -10.87 -1.95 -12.70
N GLN A 41 -10.00 -1.94 -13.72
CA GLN A 41 -9.70 -3.13 -14.51
C GLN A 41 -8.74 -4.06 -13.78
N THR A 42 -7.70 -3.51 -13.13
CA THR A 42 -6.62 -4.27 -12.49
C THR A 42 -6.88 -4.61 -11.02
N THR A 43 -7.70 -3.82 -10.33
CA THR A 43 -7.91 -3.88 -8.87
C THR A 43 -9.38 -4.13 -8.57
N ASP A 44 -9.68 -4.96 -7.59
CA ASP A 44 -11.05 -5.18 -7.08
C ASP A 44 -11.25 -4.65 -5.64
N TYR A 45 -10.15 -4.32 -4.96
CA TYR A 45 -10.17 -3.73 -3.63
C TYR A 45 -8.97 -2.81 -3.41
N SER A 46 -9.26 -1.62 -2.91
CA SER A 46 -8.27 -0.63 -2.43
C SER A 46 -8.70 -0.11 -1.06
N PHE A 47 -7.74 0.08 -0.16
CA PHE A 47 -8.00 0.68 1.14
C PHE A 47 -6.77 1.41 1.68
N PHE A 48 -6.95 2.67 2.07
CA PHE A 48 -5.93 3.49 2.66
C PHE A 48 -6.09 3.59 4.18
N VAL A 49 -4.98 3.50 4.89
CA VAL A 49 -4.89 3.72 6.33
C VAL A 49 -3.99 4.93 6.56
N PRO A 50 -4.57 6.07 6.99
CA PRO A 50 -3.78 7.26 7.27
C PRO A 50 -2.87 7.02 8.48
N GLY A 51 -1.67 7.58 8.37
CA GLY A 51 -0.71 7.67 9.44
C GLY A 51 -1.06 8.77 10.43
N LYS A 52 -0.12 9.05 11.33
CA LYS A 52 -0.26 10.08 12.36
C LYS A 52 1.10 10.57 12.83
N ILE A 53 1.25 11.88 12.92
CA ILE A 53 2.36 12.52 13.66
C ILE A 53 1.87 12.83 15.08
N PRO A 54 2.40 12.17 16.12
CA PRO A 54 2.03 12.49 17.50
C PRO A 54 2.47 13.91 17.90
N LYS A 55 1.67 14.58 18.74
CA LYS A 55 2.01 15.92 19.26
C LYS A 55 3.11 15.91 20.34
N SER A 56 3.36 14.75 20.96
CA SER A 56 4.34 14.61 22.05
C SER A 56 5.74 14.34 21.50
N LYS A 57 6.74 15.07 22.00
CA LYS A 57 8.13 15.08 21.52
C LYS A 57 8.92 13.77 21.69
N GLY A 58 8.32 12.71 22.24
CA GLY A 58 8.98 11.41 22.45
C GLY A 58 8.30 10.23 21.74
N LYS A 59 7.28 10.48 20.90
CA LYS A 59 6.56 9.40 20.20
C LYS A 59 6.95 9.37 18.73
N GLU A 60 7.19 8.17 18.22
CA GLU A 60 7.49 7.95 16.81
C GLU A 60 6.27 8.22 15.91
N ASN A 61 6.56 8.61 14.66
CA ASN A 61 5.53 8.80 13.65
C ASN A 61 4.91 7.45 13.27
N ILE A 62 3.58 7.44 13.14
CA ILE A 62 2.85 6.31 12.61
C ILE A 62 2.75 6.49 11.10
N PHE A 63 3.41 5.65 10.32
CA PHE A 63 3.35 5.70 8.86
C PHE A 63 1.98 5.32 8.32
N SER A 64 1.61 5.94 7.21
CA SER A 64 0.44 5.54 6.42
C SER A 64 0.71 4.21 5.70
N ARG A 65 -0.36 3.52 5.31
CA ARG A 65 -0.32 2.25 4.59
C ARG A 65 -1.45 2.16 3.59
N ALA A 66 -1.23 1.49 2.48
CA ALA A 66 -2.26 1.20 1.51
C ALA A 66 -2.31 -0.29 1.18
N TYR A 67 -3.52 -0.80 1.02
CA TYR A 67 -3.80 -2.20 0.70
C TYR A 67 -4.47 -2.24 -0.67
N PHE A 68 -3.93 -3.06 -1.56
CA PHE A 68 -4.50 -3.32 -2.87
C PHE A 68 -4.69 -4.80 -3.06
N HIS A 69 -5.75 -5.19 -3.75
CA HIS A 69 -5.93 -6.53 -4.25
C HIS A 69 -6.05 -6.47 -5.76
N LEU A 70 -5.03 -7.03 -6.41
CA LEU A 70 -4.96 -7.06 -7.86
C LEU A 70 -5.61 -8.34 -8.37
N LYS A 71 -6.25 -8.25 -9.54
CA LYS A 71 -6.97 -9.38 -10.13
C LYS A 71 -6.02 -10.43 -10.73
N THR A 72 -4.84 -10.02 -11.17
CA THR A 72 -3.87 -10.88 -11.87
C THR A 72 -2.46 -10.72 -11.33
N MET A 73 -1.59 -11.72 -11.56
CA MET A 73 -0.19 -11.67 -11.12
C MET A 73 0.63 -10.71 -11.98
N GLU A 74 0.28 -10.57 -13.25
CA GLU A 74 0.90 -9.65 -14.19
C GLU A 74 0.75 -8.20 -13.71
N ALA A 75 -0.44 -7.85 -13.19
CA ALA A 75 -0.68 -6.54 -12.60
C ALA A 75 0.15 -6.32 -11.32
N VAL A 76 0.36 -7.36 -10.51
CA VAL A 76 1.24 -7.30 -9.32
C VAL A 76 2.68 -7.00 -9.73
N ILE A 77 3.18 -7.69 -10.76
CA ILE A 77 4.54 -7.50 -11.28
C ILE A 77 4.68 -6.10 -11.86
N ALA A 78 3.73 -5.66 -12.69
CA ALA A 78 3.73 -4.32 -13.27
C ALA A 78 3.69 -3.23 -12.20
N PHE A 79 2.84 -3.39 -11.17
CA PHE A 79 2.82 -2.48 -10.03
C PHE A 79 4.14 -2.49 -9.29
N HIS A 80 4.73 -3.66 -9.00
CA HIS A 80 5.99 -3.75 -8.26
C HIS A 80 7.17 -3.11 -9.00
N GLN A 81 7.24 -3.30 -10.32
CA GLN A 81 8.30 -2.72 -11.17
C GLN A 81 8.11 -1.21 -11.37
N GLY A 82 6.86 -0.75 -11.46
CA GLY A 82 6.55 0.65 -11.72
C GLY A 82 6.51 1.52 -10.46
N PHE A 83 6.03 0.96 -9.34
CA PHE A 83 5.98 1.61 -8.03
C PHE A 83 7.33 1.46 -7.33
N ASP A 84 8.31 2.25 -7.78
CA ASP A 84 9.70 2.23 -7.32
C ASP A 84 9.91 2.86 -5.92
N GLY A 85 8.87 2.85 -5.07
CA GLY A 85 8.90 3.44 -3.74
C GLY A 85 9.17 4.95 -3.73
N ARG A 86 8.81 5.66 -4.81
CA ARG A 86 9.05 7.11 -4.96
C ARG A 86 8.62 7.85 -3.68
N PRO A 87 9.52 8.63 -3.07
CA PRO A 87 9.22 9.30 -1.81
C PRO A 87 8.23 10.45 -2.06
N PHE A 88 7.05 10.36 -1.45
CA PHE A 88 6.10 11.48 -1.41
C PHE A 88 6.68 12.57 -0.50
N THR A 89 7.30 13.58 -1.11
CA THR A 89 8.01 14.66 -0.40
C THR A 89 7.54 16.02 -0.88
N ASP A 90 7.41 16.98 0.05
CA ASP A 90 7.24 18.40 -0.23
C ASP A 90 8.52 18.95 -0.89
N SER A 91 8.42 20.10 -1.54
CA SER A 91 9.50 20.98 -2.04
C SER A 91 10.69 21.15 -1.07
N ARG A 92 10.49 20.95 0.23
CA ARG A 92 11.50 21.03 1.30
C ARG A 92 12.10 19.68 1.70
N GLY A 93 11.84 18.60 0.96
CA GLY A 93 12.32 17.24 1.24
C GLY A 93 11.65 16.56 2.43
N LYS A 94 10.61 17.18 3.02
CA LYS A 94 9.83 16.59 4.12
C LYS A 94 8.74 15.70 3.55
N TYR A 95 8.57 14.51 4.10
CA TYR A 95 7.48 13.60 3.75
C TYR A 95 6.11 14.28 3.91
N ILE A 96 5.32 14.29 2.83
CA ILE A 96 3.91 14.71 2.82
C ILE A 96 3.03 13.50 3.08
#